data_AF-A0A7Y9BLB0-F1
#
_entry.id   AF-A0A7Y9BLB0-F1
#
_cell.length_a   1.000
_cell.length_b   1.000
_cell.length_c   1.000
_cell.angle_alpha   90.00
_cell.angle_beta   90.00
_cell.angle_gamma   90.00
#
_symmetry.space_group_name_H-M   'P 1'
#
loop_
_entity.id
_entity.type
_entity.pdbx_description
1 polymer ?
#
loop_
_entity_poly.entity_id
_entity_poly.type
_entity_poly.pdbx_seq_one_letter_code
_entity_poly.pdbx_strand_id
1 'polypeptide(L)'
;MTEQQAGAAVLDAADLTAIGEAAALVRSSGTVTRMLRTLAPALSDGERESLGAWCVPAHAAVLVFPRPRADVAGALTGLGLEAGAPVPSTVVRDRLRARYGIAPEALEVSIVRAAVRTPEGELGEIEVFCLPVPDAAQVTAPDESAVCMHHLVRRERAERNEAHVAFRVTSTDEVVFAGLRHLLVERAGMRPDGGGYNPHEDVTVLYFRSAAPGGTPYGRLELLVPGHRTSALAAHRLQVRHEPARVLLELMTGAWQTQAISVGAELGVFDALSPDAGGPSAVAGLAERVGADADGLRRLLRYLSTLGLLIGPYGPDGDTYALTGLGELLREDAPHSMRPLALIYGGPFYESFGRLLYAVRTGRDAFLHHFGAHHFPYFAQNPPWDTVFDRSMQASSPMFGPVPAVVDRPGVDVVVDVAGGNGELMAQILGAAPRLRGVLLEREHVVAAARSRLERAGTADRCTFLTGDFTRSVPGGGDVYVLSRVLHDWDDARCLDILRRCADAMPAESELLVIERLLPVNGGESLAVAWNLHMLCNVGGRERTLDHYRGLLAEAGFDLVDTVPLPLDGSLLRARRRSTAAAAALPAPSRSEHA
;
A
#
# COMPACT_ATOMS: atom_id res chain seq x y z
N MET A 1 71.42 10.78 -17.99
CA MET A 1 71.80 9.75 -17.00
C MET A 1 71.18 10.18 -15.69
N THR A 2 70.11 9.58 -15.19
CA THR A 2 69.83 8.14 -15.05
C THR A 2 68.40 7.74 -15.47
N GLU A 3 68.30 6.63 -16.21
CA GLU A 3 67.08 5.98 -16.70
C GLU A 3 66.29 5.28 -15.59
N GLN A 4 65.65 6.02 -14.68
CA GLN A 4 64.86 5.39 -13.61
C GLN A 4 63.60 6.16 -13.16
N GLN A 5 62.95 6.90 -14.08
CA GLN A 5 61.73 7.66 -13.79
C GLN A 5 60.62 7.53 -14.85
N ALA A 6 60.55 6.39 -15.55
CA ALA A 6 59.38 6.03 -16.36
C ALA A 6 58.55 4.96 -15.65
N GLY A 7 57.95 5.32 -14.50
CA GLY A 7 56.86 4.53 -13.93
C GLY A 7 55.63 4.71 -14.81
N ALA A 8 55.18 3.64 -15.46
CA ALA A 8 53.96 3.64 -16.27
C ALA A 8 52.80 4.27 -15.49
N ALA A 9 52.12 5.25 -16.07
CA ALA A 9 51.05 5.98 -15.41
C ALA A 9 50.00 5.01 -14.83
N VAL A 10 49.84 5.04 -13.51
CA VAL A 10 49.01 4.12 -12.71
C VAL A 10 47.51 4.34 -12.95
N LEU A 11 47.13 5.58 -13.28
CA LEU A 11 45.78 6.05 -13.59
C LEU A 11 45.80 6.87 -14.88
N ASP A 12 44.71 6.81 -15.64
CA ASP A 12 44.53 7.66 -16.82
C ASP A 12 44.37 9.14 -16.43
N ALA A 13 44.68 10.05 -17.36
CA ALA A 13 44.52 11.49 -17.15
C ALA A 13 43.08 11.91 -16.77
N ALA A 14 42.07 11.21 -17.30
CA ALA A 14 40.67 11.46 -16.96
C ALA A 14 40.35 11.11 -15.50
N ASP A 15 40.93 10.02 -14.99
CA ASP A 15 40.73 9.57 -13.61
C ASP A 15 41.46 10.50 -12.63
N LEU A 16 42.69 10.91 -12.95
CA LEU A 16 43.43 11.92 -12.19
C LEU A 16 42.68 13.27 -12.15
N THR A 17 42.05 13.66 -13.25
CA THR A 17 41.24 14.88 -13.32
C THR A 17 40.01 14.76 -12.42
N ALA A 18 39.28 13.63 -12.46
CA ALA A 18 38.12 13.41 -11.60
C ALA A 18 38.48 13.43 -10.11
N ILE A 19 39.58 12.79 -9.72
CA ILE A 19 40.09 12.83 -8.33
C ILE A 19 40.47 14.26 -7.94
N GLY A 20 41.16 14.99 -8.83
CA GLY A 20 41.52 16.39 -8.61
C GLY A 20 40.31 17.30 -8.42
N GLU A 21 39.25 17.11 -9.21
CA GLU A 21 37.97 17.82 -9.07
C GLU A 21 37.28 17.52 -7.73
N ALA A 22 37.35 16.28 -7.24
CA ALA A 22 36.80 15.88 -5.94
C ALA A 22 37.58 16.50 -4.77
N ALA A 23 38.91 16.40 -4.82
CA ALA A 23 39.77 17.04 -3.84
C ALA A 23 39.59 18.56 -3.86
N ALA A 24 39.48 19.19 -5.04
CA ALA A 24 39.25 20.62 -5.16
C ALA A 24 37.88 21.02 -4.61
N LEU A 25 36.82 20.23 -4.83
CA LEU A 25 35.52 20.47 -4.23
C LEU A 25 35.63 20.46 -2.71
N VAL A 26 36.27 19.45 -2.12
CA VAL A 26 36.46 19.34 -0.66
C VAL A 26 37.39 20.43 -0.10
N ARG A 27 38.41 20.88 -0.84
CA ARG A 27 39.30 21.98 -0.44
C ARG A 27 38.64 23.35 -0.53
N SER A 28 37.79 23.56 -1.52
CA SER A 28 37.13 24.85 -1.79
C SER A 28 35.76 24.98 -1.13
N SER A 29 35.23 23.89 -0.61
CA SER A 29 34.01 23.88 0.14
C SER A 29 34.21 24.50 1.50
N GLY A 30 33.67 25.70 1.66
CA GLY A 30 33.32 26.21 2.97
C GLY A 30 32.08 25.48 3.50
N THR A 31 31.04 26.23 3.85
CA THR A 31 29.78 25.69 4.36
C THR A 31 29.00 24.88 3.32
N VAL A 32 28.15 23.95 3.77
CA VAL A 32 27.20 23.18 2.93
C VAL A 32 26.39 24.09 2.00
N THR A 33 26.00 25.28 2.49
CA THR A 33 25.32 26.33 1.72
C THR A 33 26.01 26.66 0.40
N ARG A 34 27.36 26.72 0.38
CA ARG A 34 28.14 27.01 -0.82
C ARG A 34 28.11 25.85 -1.80
N MET A 35 28.27 24.61 -1.32
CA MET A 35 28.19 23.42 -2.17
C MET A 35 26.80 23.26 -2.80
N LEU A 36 25.73 23.61 -2.07
CA LEU A 36 24.35 23.57 -2.57
C LEU A 36 24.07 24.57 -3.70
N ARG A 37 24.84 25.65 -3.85
CA ARG A 37 24.70 26.55 -5.02
C ARG A 37 24.98 25.81 -6.32
N THR A 38 25.88 24.83 -6.27
CA THR A 38 26.22 23.97 -7.41
C THR A 38 25.27 22.79 -7.50
N LEU A 39 25.04 22.06 -6.40
CA LEU A 39 24.28 20.80 -6.43
C LEU A 39 22.75 21.00 -6.54
N ALA A 40 22.24 22.09 -5.98
CA ALA A 40 20.83 22.40 -5.86
C ALA A 40 20.57 23.88 -6.25
N PRO A 41 20.85 24.28 -7.50
CA PRO A 41 20.80 25.68 -7.93
C PRO A 41 19.39 26.29 -7.86
N ALA A 42 18.34 25.46 -7.87
CA ALA A 42 16.95 25.91 -7.76
C ALA A 42 16.54 26.39 -6.35
N LEU A 43 17.29 26.03 -5.31
CA LEU A 43 17.04 26.54 -3.96
C LEU A 43 17.37 28.04 -3.86
N SER A 44 16.54 28.81 -3.15
CA SER A 44 16.87 30.18 -2.74
C SER A 44 18.01 30.19 -1.71
N ASP A 45 18.63 31.36 -1.50
CA ASP A 45 19.72 31.48 -0.52
C ASP A 45 19.27 31.13 0.92
N GLY A 46 18.07 31.54 1.34
CA GLY A 46 17.51 31.19 2.65
C GLY A 46 17.20 29.69 2.81
N GLU A 47 16.77 29.01 1.74
CA GLU A 47 16.57 27.56 1.76
C GLU A 47 17.92 26.81 1.83
N ARG A 48 18.96 27.29 1.15
CA ARG A 48 20.32 26.73 1.25
C ARG A 48 20.90 26.92 2.64
N GLU A 49 20.70 28.08 3.27
CA GLU A 49 21.10 28.34 4.65
C GLU A 49 20.38 27.42 5.63
N SER A 50 19.06 27.23 5.45
CA SER A 50 18.27 26.33 6.29
C SER A 50 18.73 24.87 6.16
N LEU A 51 19.05 24.41 4.95
CA LEU A 51 19.60 23.07 4.73
C LEU A 51 21.01 22.96 5.35
N GLY A 52 21.85 23.96 5.11
CA GLY A 52 23.21 24.03 5.63
C GLY A 52 23.30 24.10 7.16
N ALA A 53 22.29 24.63 7.84
CA ALA A 53 22.24 24.68 9.31
C ALA A 53 22.16 23.28 9.95
N TRP A 54 21.64 22.29 9.23
CA TRP A 54 21.44 20.91 9.72
C TRP A 54 22.43 19.91 9.13
N CYS A 55 23.34 20.35 8.27
CA CYS A 55 24.21 19.48 7.50
C CYS A 55 25.66 19.93 7.60
N VAL A 56 26.57 18.98 7.74
CA VAL A 56 28.02 19.21 7.61
C VAL A 56 28.57 18.40 6.43
N PRO A 57 29.65 18.86 5.78
CA PRO A 57 30.34 18.06 4.76
C PRO A 57 30.77 16.70 5.34
N ALA A 58 30.56 15.63 4.58
CA ALA A 58 31.06 14.31 4.94
C ALA A 58 32.21 13.92 3.99
N HIS A 59 31.89 13.67 2.72
CA HIS A 59 32.88 13.28 1.72
C HIS A 59 32.43 13.61 0.30
N ALA A 60 33.37 13.58 -0.64
CA ALA A 60 33.07 13.52 -2.08
C ALA A 60 33.59 12.20 -2.64
N ALA A 61 32.83 11.56 -3.52
CA ALA A 61 33.17 10.25 -4.07
C ALA A 61 33.30 10.28 -5.59
N VAL A 62 34.18 9.44 -6.13
CA VAL A 62 34.40 9.26 -7.57
C VAL A 62 34.73 7.80 -7.89
N LEU A 63 34.32 7.32 -9.07
CA LEU A 63 34.72 6.03 -9.62
C LEU A 63 35.82 6.22 -10.67
N VAL A 64 36.91 5.46 -10.53
CA VAL A 64 38.07 5.46 -11.41
C VAL A 64 38.42 4.05 -11.88
N PHE A 65 39.22 3.98 -12.95
CA PHE A 65 39.48 2.75 -13.69
C PHE A 65 40.98 2.46 -13.80
N PRO A 66 41.64 2.11 -12.68
CA PRO A 66 43.07 1.84 -12.68
C PRO A 66 43.42 0.58 -13.48
N ARG A 67 44.70 0.46 -13.86
CA ARG A 67 45.23 -0.81 -14.37
C ARG A 67 45.21 -1.88 -13.26
N PRO A 68 45.16 -3.18 -13.59
CA PRO A 68 45.24 -4.23 -12.58
C PRO A 68 46.53 -4.11 -11.77
N ARG A 69 46.43 -4.21 -10.44
CA ARG A 69 47.55 -4.07 -9.47
C ARG A 69 48.24 -2.69 -9.46
N ALA A 70 47.57 -1.66 -9.95
CA ALA A 70 47.97 -0.27 -9.82
C ALA A 70 48.13 0.18 -8.35
N ASP A 71 49.19 0.93 -8.04
CA ASP A 71 49.39 1.59 -6.74
C ASP A 71 48.57 2.89 -6.66
N VAL A 72 47.25 2.75 -6.47
CA VAL A 72 46.33 3.90 -6.36
C VAL A 72 46.67 4.78 -5.16
N ALA A 73 47.07 4.21 -4.02
CA ALA A 73 47.43 4.97 -2.83
C ALA A 73 48.66 5.86 -3.07
N GLY A 74 49.68 5.35 -3.76
CA GLY A 74 50.83 6.13 -4.21
C GLY A 74 50.45 7.25 -5.18
N ALA A 75 49.54 6.99 -6.13
CA ALA A 75 49.04 8.01 -7.05
C ALA A 75 48.28 9.14 -6.33
N LEU A 76 47.45 8.80 -5.33
CA LEU A 76 46.76 9.78 -4.48
C LEU A 76 47.73 10.61 -3.63
N THR A 77 48.79 9.98 -3.10
CA THR A 77 49.86 10.68 -2.37
C THR A 77 50.55 11.70 -3.26
N GLY A 78 50.77 11.37 -4.54
CA GLY A 78 51.31 12.29 -5.54
C GLY A 78 50.43 13.51 -5.82
N LEU A 79 49.13 13.45 -5.52
CA LEU A 79 48.18 14.58 -5.57
C LEU A 79 48.10 15.36 -4.23
N GLY A 80 48.94 14.99 -3.26
CA GLY A 80 48.96 15.58 -1.91
C GLY A 80 47.77 15.13 -1.07
N LEU A 81 47.30 13.89 -1.25
CA LEU A 81 46.21 13.29 -0.49
C LEU A 81 46.73 12.17 0.40
N GLU A 82 46.22 12.07 1.63
CA GLU A 82 46.64 11.04 2.58
C GLU A 82 45.73 9.81 2.43
N ALA A 83 46.17 8.85 1.62
CA ALA A 83 45.38 7.66 1.27
C ALA A 83 45.49 6.54 2.32
N GLY A 84 44.34 5.97 2.68
CA GLY A 84 44.25 4.76 3.49
C GLY A 84 44.38 3.47 2.67
N ALA A 85 44.21 2.33 3.34
CA ALA A 85 44.22 1.02 2.67
C ALA A 85 42.92 0.81 1.85
N PRO A 86 42.99 0.14 0.69
CA PRO A 86 41.81 -0.23 -0.08
C PRO A 86 40.94 -1.24 0.66
N VAL A 87 39.62 -1.04 0.61
CA VAL A 87 38.61 -1.95 1.19
C VAL A 87 37.63 -2.39 0.09
N PRO A 88 37.13 -3.64 0.06
CA PRO A 88 36.13 -4.03 -0.93
C PRO A 88 34.82 -3.21 -0.82
N SER A 89 34.25 -2.80 -1.96
CA SER A 89 32.96 -2.08 -2.03
C SER A 89 31.88 -2.95 -2.66
N THR A 90 31.05 -3.58 -1.81
CA THR A 90 29.94 -4.41 -2.27
C THR A 90 28.80 -3.59 -2.87
N VAL A 91 28.53 -2.40 -2.32
CA VAL A 91 27.44 -1.52 -2.76
C VAL A 91 27.65 -1.01 -4.20
N VAL A 92 28.83 -0.48 -4.51
CA VAL A 92 29.12 0.02 -5.86
C VAL A 92 29.22 -1.14 -6.85
N ARG A 93 29.82 -2.26 -6.45
CA ARG A 93 29.83 -3.49 -7.26
C ARG A 93 28.43 -3.93 -7.65
N ASP A 94 27.51 -4.01 -6.70
CA ASP A 94 26.14 -4.46 -6.96
C ASP A 94 25.35 -3.48 -7.84
N ARG A 95 25.61 -2.17 -7.70
CA ARG A 95 25.04 -1.13 -8.58
C ARG A 95 25.54 -1.25 -10.01
N LEU A 96 26.85 -1.43 -10.19
CA LEU A 96 27.45 -1.62 -11.51
C LEU A 96 26.94 -2.92 -12.16
N ARG A 97 26.87 -4.02 -11.41
CA ARG A 97 26.23 -5.27 -11.86
C ARG A 97 24.80 -5.02 -12.33
N ALA A 98 23.97 -4.38 -11.51
CA ALA A 98 22.56 -4.14 -11.84
C ALA A 98 22.41 -3.23 -13.07
N ARG A 99 23.27 -2.21 -13.21
CA ARG A 99 23.21 -1.23 -14.30
C ARG A 99 23.70 -1.79 -15.64
N TYR A 100 24.72 -2.65 -15.62
CA TYR A 100 25.42 -3.12 -16.81
C TYR A 100 25.26 -4.61 -17.11
N GLY A 101 24.59 -5.38 -16.24
CA GLY A 101 24.36 -6.81 -16.43
C GLY A 101 25.63 -7.67 -16.34
N ILE A 102 26.71 -7.16 -15.74
CA ILE A 102 28.01 -7.85 -15.64
C ILE A 102 28.02 -8.73 -14.39
N ALA A 103 28.51 -9.96 -14.53
CA ALA A 103 28.64 -10.90 -13.40
C ALA A 103 29.48 -10.28 -12.25
N PRO A 104 29.05 -10.40 -10.99
CA PRO A 104 29.71 -9.76 -9.84
C PRO A 104 31.16 -10.22 -9.65
N GLU A 105 31.49 -11.44 -10.07
CA GLU A 105 32.84 -12.00 -10.03
C GLU A 105 33.80 -11.28 -10.99
N ALA A 106 33.27 -10.63 -12.02
CA ALA A 106 34.04 -9.84 -12.98
C ALA A 106 34.20 -8.36 -12.54
N LEU A 107 33.66 -7.96 -11.38
CA LEU A 107 33.69 -6.59 -10.87
C LEU A 107 34.41 -6.53 -9.52
N GLU A 108 35.73 -6.38 -9.55
CA GLU A 108 36.57 -6.17 -8.35
C GLU A 108 36.57 -4.70 -7.92
N VAL A 109 35.46 -4.23 -7.33
CA VAL A 109 35.39 -2.84 -6.84
C VAL A 109 35.97 -2.73 -5.43
N SER A 110 36.93 -1.82 -5.25
CA SER A 110 37.42 -1.39 -3.94
C SER A 110 37.20 0.10 -3.72
N ILE A 111 37.29 0.56 -2.48
CA ILE A 111 37.26 1.95 -2.07
C ILE A 111 38.57 2.30 -1.37
N VAL A 112 39.20 3.40 -1.79
CA VAL A 112 40.32 4.03 -1.11
C VAL A 112 39.84 5.35 -0.54
N ARG A 113 39.79 5.47 0.79
CA ARG A 113 39.50 6.74 1.47
C ARG A 113 40.76 7.56 1.57
N ALA A 114 40.70 8.84 1.23
CA ALA A 114 41.85 9.74 1.31
C ALA A 114 41.48 11.07 1.96
N ALA A 115 42.31 11.51 2.91
CA ALA A 115 42.10 12.77 3.60
C ALA A 115 42.61 13.95 2.76
N VAL A 116 41.85 15.04 2.83
CA VAL A 116 42.08 16.30 2.11
C VAL A 116 42.22 17.42 3.14
N ARG A 117 43.40 18.03 3.23
CA ARG A 117 43.62 19.19 4.10
C ARG A 117 42.98 20.43 3.49
N THR A 118 42.10 21.08 4.26
CA THR A 118 41.53 22.39 3.93
C THR A 118 42.51 23.52 4.28
N PRO A 119 42.37 24.72 3.68
CA PRO A 119 43.16 25.90 4.04
C PRO A 119 43.08 26.28 5.53
N GLU A 120 41.98 25.94 6.20
CA GLU A 120 41.69 26.20 7.61
C GLU A 120 42.26 25.13 8.55
N GLY A 121 42.86 24.06 8.01
CA GLY A 121 43.50 22.98 8.77
C GLY A 121 42.57 21.83 9.17
N GLU A 122 41.29 21.89 8.82
CA GLU A 122 40.35 20.77 8.96
C GLU A 122 40.61 19.68 7.90
N LEU A 123 40.33 18.42 8.24
CA LEU A 123 40.46 17.28 7.33
C LEU A 123 39.09 16.94 6.75
N GLY A 124 38.94 17.14 5.43
CA GLY A 124 37.85 16.54 4.66
C GLY A 124 38.24 15.17 4.10
N GLU A 125 37.28 14.43 3.57
CA GLU A 125 37.52 13.08 3.01
C GLU A 125 37.05 12.99 1.55
N ILE A 126 37.80 12.25 0.74
CA ILE A 126 37.31 11.73 -0.55
C ILE A 126 37.28 10.20 -0.54
N GLU A 127 36.27 9.64 -1.19
CA GLU A 127 36.12 8.21 -1.41
C GLU A 127 36.41 7.88 -2.89
N VAL A 128 37.50 7.17 -3.16
CA VAL A 128 37.91 6.79 -4.52
C VAL A 128 37.54 5.33 -4.77
N PHE A 129 36.42 5.10 -5.46
CA PHE A 129 36.04 3.77 -5.91
C PHE A 129 36.91 3.35 -7.09
N CYS A 130 37.53 2.18 -6.98
CA CYS A 130 38.46 1.65 -7.96
C CYS A 130 37.88 0.38 -8.57
N LEU A 131 37.64 0.40 -9.88
CA LEU A 131 37.35 -0.80 -10.67
C LEU A 131 38.53 -1.06 -11.61
N PRO A 132 39.41 -2.04 -11.32
CA PRO A 132 40.53 -2.35 -12.20
C PRO A 132 40.07 -2.82 -13.58
N VAL A 133 40.68 -2.28 -14.64
CA VAL A 133 40.32 -2.61 -16.04
C VAL A 133 41.54 -3.18 -16.78
N PRO A 134 41.45 -4.40 -17.35
CA PRO A 134 42.55 -5.00 -18.12
C PRO A 134 42.95 -4.16 -19.35
N ASP A 135 44.24 -4.20 -19.72
CA ASP A 135 44.72 -3.52 -20.92
C ASP A 135 44.11 -4.13 -22.19
N ALA A 136 43.57 -3.28 -23.07
CA ALA A 136 42.94 -3.70 -24.33
C ALA A 136 43.87 -4.53 -25.24
N ALA A 137 45.18 -4.39 -25.09
CA ALA A 137 46.19 -5.12 -25.86
C ALA A 137 46.44 -6.57 -25.37
N GLN A 138 45.94 -6.95 -24.19
CA GLN A 138 46.13 -8.30 -23.61
C GLN A 138 44.91 -9.23 -23.84
N VAL A 139 43.82 -8.72 -24.42
CA VAL A 139 42.61 -9.49 -24.73
C VAL A 139 42.82 -10.22 -26.06
N THR A 140 43.11 -11.52 -25.99
CA THR A 140 43.55 -12.34 -27.14
C THR A 140 42.40 -13.05 -27.90
N ALA A 141 41.14 -12.84 -27.51
CA ALA A 141 39.93 -13.33 -28.17
C ALA A 141 38.74 -12.36 -27.91
N PRO A 142 37.67 -12.36 -28.72
CA PRO A 142 36.49 -11.53 -28.44
C PRO A 142 35.75 -12.08 -27.21
N ASP A 143 36.19 -11.68 -26.02
CA ASP A 143 35.52 -11.93 -24.76
C ASP A 143 34.39 -10.90 -24.61
N GLU A 144 33.14 -11.37 -24.59
CA GLU A 144 31.95 -10.55 -24.36
C GLU A 144 32.09 -9.71 -23.07
N SER A 145 32.80 -10.22 -22.06
CA SER A 145 33.05 -9.54 -20.79
C SER A 145 33.95 -8.31 -20.96
N ALA A 146 34.95 -8.38 -21.85
CA ALA A 146 35.87 -7.27 -22.11
C ALA A 146 35.16 -6.11 -22.86
N VAL A 147 34.25 -6.45 -23.79
CA VAL A 147 33.42 -5.47 -24.50
C VAL A 147 32.45 -4.77 -23.53
N CYS A 148 31.78 -5.54 -22.65
CA CYS A 148 30.91 -5.01 -21.61
C CYS A 148 31.66 -4.09 -20.63
N MET A 149 32.88 -4.46 -20.23
CA MET A 149 33.72 -3.65 -19.35
C MET A 149 34.12 -2.32 -20.00
N HIS A 150 34.53 -2.34 -21.27
CA HIS A 150 34.88 -1.11 -22.00
C HIS A 150 33.67 -0.17 -22.18
N HIS A 151 32.49 -0.74 -22.44
CA HIS A 151 31.23 0.01 -22.49
C HIS A 151 30.87 0.63 -21.13
N LEU A 152 31.02 -0.13 -20.03
CA LEU A 152 30.86 0.36 -18.66
C LEU A 152 31.78 1.55 -18.39
N VAL A 153 33.09 1.43 -18.65
CA VAL A 153 34.08 2.49 -18.40
C VAL A 153 33.72 3.75 -19.18
N ARG A 154 33.41 3.61 -20.48
CA ARG A 154 33.03 4.74 -21.33
C ARG A 154 31.79 5.45 -20.79
N ARG A 155 30.77 4.70 -20.39
CA ARG A 155 29.50 5.25 -19.89
C ARG A 155 29.67 5.89 -18.52
N GLU A 156 30.38 5.25 -17.60
CA GLU A 156 30.65 5.82 -16.27
C GLU A 156 31.55 7.05 -16.32
N ARG A 157 32.52 7.13 -17.24
CA ARG A 157 33.30 8.36 -17.45
C ARG A 157 32.43 9.51 -18.00
N ALA A 158 31.44 9.20 -18.83
CA ALA A 158 30.54 10.20 -19.42
C ALA A 158 29.44 10.65 -18.46
N GLU A 159 28.80 9.71 -17.76
CA GLU A 159 27.62 9.96 -16.92
C GLU A 159 27.96 10.18 -15.44
N ARG A 160 29.14 9.72 -15.00
CA ARG A 160 29.64 9.83 -13.62
C ARG A 160 28.60 9.37 -12.58
N ASN A 161 27.96 8.22 -12.81
CA ASN A 161 26.82 7.76 -11.99
C ASN A 161 27.20 7.42 -10.54
N GLU A 162 28.49 7.10 -10.30
CA GLU A 162 29.05 6.86 -8.97
C GLU A 162 29.85 8.04 -8.41
N ALA A 163 29.75 9.22 -9.03
CA ALA A 163 30.28 10.44 -8.45
C ALA A 163 29.20 11.16 -7.62
N HIS A 164 29.49 11.40 -6.34
CA HIS A 164 28.53 12.05 -5.44
C HIS A 164 29.19 12.91 -4.37
N VAL A 165 28.38 13.78 -3.76
CA VAL A 165 28.78 14.60 -2.61
C VAL A 165 27.88 14.25 -1.43
N ALA A 166 28.47 13.95 -0.29
CA ALA A 166 27.77 13.52 0.91
C ALA A 166 27.76 14.59 1.99
N PHE A 167 26.60 14.73 2.65
CA PHE A 167 26.41 15.54 3.83
C PHE A 167 25.93 14.69 5.00
N ARG A 168 26.49 14.95 6.18
CA ARG A 168 26.01 14.33 7.42
C ARG A 168 24.99 15.26 8.07
N VAL A 169 23.83 14.71 8.38
CA VAL A 169 22.79 15.44 9.11
C VAL A 169 23.15 15.46 10.60
N THR A 170 23.13 16.64 11.23
CA THR A 170 23.55 16.83 12.63
C THR A 170 22.41 16.64 13.63
N SER A 171 21.16 16.61 13.17
CA SER A 171 19.98 16.38 14.01
C SER A 171 19.56 14.90 14.05
N THR A 172 18.84 14.52 15.10
CA THR A 172 18.17 13.23 15.25
C THR A 172 16.64 13.32 15.08
N ASP A 173 16.12 14.53 14.83
CA ASP A 173 14.69 14.84 14.72
C ASP A 173 14.11 14.47 13.33
N GLU A 174 13.03 13.69 13.34
CA GLU A 174 12.32 13.25 12.11
C GLU A 174 11.72 14.42 11.31
N VAL A 175 11.31 15.50 11.97
CA VAL A 175 10.77 16.69 11.30
C VAL A 175 11.88 17.36 10.48
N VAL A 176 13.11 17.39 11.00
CA VAL A 176 14.26 17.91 10.27
C VAL A 176 14.53 17.04 9.04
N PHE A 177 14.49 15.71 9.16
CA PHE A 177 14.71 14.82 8.01
C PHE A 177 13.65 14.98 6.93
N ALA A 178 12.37 15.06 7.33
CA ALA A 178 11.27 15.31 6.43
C ALA A 178 11.42 16.67 5.71
N GLY A 179 11.82 17.72 6.45
CA GLY A 179 12.08 19.05 5.91
C GLY A 179 13.26 19.07 4.91
N LEU A 180 14.40 18.49 5.27
CA LEU A 180 15.58 18.40 4.40
C LEU A 180 15.27 17.66 3.09
N ARG A 181 14.62 16.50 3.19
CA ARG A 181 14.19 15.74 2.02
C ARG A 181 13.16 16.52 1.18
N HIS A 182 12.23 17.26 1.81
CA HIS A 182 11.26 18.07 1.08
C HIS A 182 11.93 19.18 0.29
N LEU A 183 12.88 19.90 0.89
CA LEU A 183 13.67 20.93 0.19
C LEU A 183 14.40 20.34 -1.02
N LEU A 184 15.07 19.19 -0.86
CA LEU A 184 15.81 18.58 -1.97
C LEU A 184 14.90 18.07 -3.09
N VAL A 185 13.74 17.48 -2.76
CA VAL A 185 12.84 16.92 -3.79
C VAL A 185 11.96 17.99 -4.42
N GLU A 186 11.18 18.69 -3.60
CA GLU A 186 10.12 19.59 -4.08
C GLU A 186 10.65 20.96 -4.50
N ARG A 187 11.74 21.44 -3.87
CA ARG A 187 12.26 22.79 -4.10
C ARG A 187 13.49 22.79 -5.01
N ALA A 188 14.42 21.86 -4.78
CA ALA A 188 15.60 21.70 -5.63
C ALA A 188 15.33 20.86 -6.89
N GLY A 189 14.19 20.18 -6.96
CA GLY A 189 13.81 19.32 -8.09
C GLY A 189 14.64 18.04 -8.20
N MET A 190 15.35 17.63 -7.14
CA MET A 190 16.17 16.42 -7.16
C MET A 190 15.29 15.17 -7.04
N ARG A 191 15.72 14.08 -7.66
CA ARG A 191 14.98 12.80 -7.64
C ARG A 191 15.61 11.84 -6.63
N PRO A 192 14.84 11.17 -5.76
CA PRO A 192 15.36 10.06 -4.97
C PRO A 192 16.02 8.99 -5.87
N ASP A 193 17.21 8.52 -5.48
CA ASP A 193 18.08 7.63 -6.27
C ASP A 193 18.62 6.46 -5.43
N GLY A 194 17.71 5.86 -4.64
CA GLY A 194 18.01 4.74 -3.75
C GLY A 194 18.42 5.18 -2.35
N GLY A 195 19.01 4.25 -1.60
CA GLY A 195 19.35 4.48 -0.18
C GLY A 195 19.09 3.24 0.67
N GLY A 196 19.60 3.25 1.90
CA GLY A 196 19.53 2.11 2.79
C GLY A 196 20.05 2.44 4.18
N TYR A 197 19.93 1.50 5.11
CA TYR A 197 20.52 1.61 6.43
C TYR A 197 21.87 0.89 6.45
N ASN A 198 22.91 1.59 6.91
CA ASN A 198 24.23 1.04 7.16
C ASN A 198 24.37 0.76 8.68
N PRO A 199 24.33 -0.51 9.11
CA PRO A 199 24.44 -0.85 10.54
C PRO A 199 25.85 -0.65 11.11
N HIS A 200 26.89 -0.56 10.28
CA HIS A 200 28.27 -0.37 10.74
C HIS A 200 28.55 1.07 11.18
N GLU A 201 27.94 2.03 10.49
CA GLU A 201 28.08 3.46 10.79
C GLU A 201 26.87 4.02 11.55
N ASP A 202 25.86 3.18 11.80
CA ASP A 202 24.53 3.54 12.33
C ASP A 202 23.95 4.78 11.64
N VAL A 203 23.84 4.71 10.30
CA VAL A 203 23.28 5.79 9.48
C VAL A 203 22.30 5.27 8.45
N THR A 204 21.24 6.04 8.22
CA THR A 204 20.36 5.89 7.07
C THR A 204 20.82 6.80 5.95
N VAL A 205 21.11 6.20 4.81
CA VAL A 205 21.61 6.86 3.62
C VAL A 205 20.46 7.14 2.67
N LEU A 206 20.31 8.40 2.25
CA LEU A 206 19.34 8.84 1.24
C LEU A 206 20.10 9.43 0.06
N TYR A 207 19.88 8.90 -1.15
CA TYR A 207 20.53 9.39 -2.37
C TYR A 207 19.58 10.25 -3.19
N PHE A 208 20.08 11.35 -3.73
CA PHE A 208 19.33 12.27 -4.58
C PHE A 208 20.10 12.50 -5.88
N ARG A 209 19.44 12.43 -7.01
CA ARG A 209 20.00 12.76 -8.32
C ARG A 209 19.53 14.14 -8.74
N SER A 210 20.47 14.99 -9.15
CA SER A 210 20.15 16.35 -9.61
C SER A 210 19.35 16.32 -10.91
N ALA A 211 18.41 17.25 -11.05
CA ALA A 211 17.68 17.51 -12.29
C ALA A 211 18.31 18.62 -13.15
N ALA A 212 19.43 19.21 -12.70
CA ALA A 212 20.08 20.30 -13.43
C ALA A 212 20.64 19.82 -14.79
N PRO A 213 20.54 20.64 -15.86
CA PRO A 213 21.22 20.35 -17.12
C PRO A 213 22.74 20.24 -16.91
N GLY A 214 23.41 19.43 -17.73
CA GLY A 214 24.84 19.12 -17.59
C GLY A 214 25.71 20.37 -17.36
N GLY A 215 26.62 20.28 -16.38
CA GLY A 215 27.47 21.40 -15.97
C GLY A 215 28.06 21.28 -14.56
N THR A 216 27.55 20.37 -13.72
CA THR A 216 28.16 20.02 -12.43
C THR A 216 28.89 18.67 -12.53
N PRO A 217 30.12 18.53 -12.01
CA PRO A 217 30.86 17.27 -12.05
C PRO A 217 30.24 16.14 -11.21
N TYR A 218 29.25 16.46 -10.37
CA TYR A 218 28.53 15.52 -9.49
C TYR A 218 27.04 15.55 -9.80
N GLY A 219 26.51 14.40 -10.25
CA GLY A 219 25.08 14.22 -10.54
C GLY A 219 24.27 13.73 -9.34
N ARG A 220 24.94 13.33 -8.24
CA ARG A 220 24.30 12.72 -7.07
C ARG A 220 24.72 13.41 -5.76
N LEU A 221 23.77 13.55 -4.85
CA LEU A 221 23.93 14.04 -3.48
C LEU A 221 23.53 12.91 -2.52
N GLU A 222 24.26 12.76 -1.43
CA GLU A 222 24.02 11.78 -0.38
C GLU A 222 23.74 12.48 0.94
N LEU A 223 22.67 12.09 1.65
CA LEU A 223 22.44 12.48 3.04
C LEU A 223 22.67 11.28 3.95
N LEU A 224 23.61 11.43 4.88
CA LEU A 224 23.90 10.48 5.95
C LEU A 224 23.13 10.90 7.20
N VAL A 225 22.01 10.23 7.46
CA VAL A 225 21.11 10.53 8.56
C VAL A 225 21.44 9.63 9.76
N PRO A 226 21.75 10.15 10.96
CA PRO A 226 22.09 9.31 12.13
C PRO A 226 20.95 8.36 12.53
N GLY A 227 21.25 7.09 12.77
CA GLY A 227 20.32 6.04 13.20
C GLY A 227 19.57 5.32 12.07
N HIS A 228 18.79 4.30 12.43
CA HIS A 228 17.92 3.56 11.52
C HIS A 228 16.56 4.26 11.33
N ARG A 229 16.43 5.04 10.25
CA ARG A 229 15.29 5.91 9.94
C ARG A 229 14.35 5.24 8.95
N THR A 230 13.64 4.21 9.44
CA THR A 230 12.74 3.38 8.62
C THR A 230 11.66 4.20 7.92
N SER A 231 11.03 5.16 8.61
CA SER A 231 10.00 6.03 8.05
C SER A 231 10.53 6.97 6.96
N ALA A 232 11.65 7.65 7.21
CA ALA A 232 12.28 8.53 6.23
C ALA A 232 12.76 7.76 4.99
N LEU A 233 13.32 6.56 5.19
CA LEU A 233 13.75 5.68 4.10
C LEU A 233 12.57 5.15 3.28
N ALA A 234 11.46 4.78 3.94
CA ALA A 234 10.24 4.35 3.25
C ALA A 234 9.65 5.51 2.41
N ALA A 235 9.54 6.71 2.98
CA ALA A 235 9.05 7.89 2.27
C ALA A 235 9.96 8.26 1.08
N HIS A 236 11.27 8.15 1.23
CA HIS A 236 12.24 8.40 0.17
C HIS A 236 12.12 7.41 -0.99
N ARG A 237 11.84 6.13 -0.69
CA ARG A 237 11.63 5.08 -1.70
C ARG A 237 10.28 5.17 -2.42
N LEU A 238 9.25 5.70 -1.76
CA LEU A 238 7.91 5.87 -2.34
C LEU A 238 7.90 6.95 -3.44
N GLN A 239 8.68 8.03 -3.30
CA GLN A 239 8.73 9.11 -4.28
C GLN A 239 9.38 8.76 -5.63
N VAL A 240 10.12 7.65 -5.72
CA VAL A 240 10.66 7.11 -6.99
C VAL A 240 9.54 6.80 -8.01
N ARG A 241 8.26 6.78 -7.57
CA ARG A 241 7.09 6.41 -8.38
C ARG A 241 6.37 7.57 -9.10
N HIS A 242 6.78 8.83 -8.95
CA HIS A 242 6.02 9.96 -9.51
C HIS A 242 6.41 10.37 -10.94
N GLU A 243 6.01 9.57 -11.93
CA GLU A 243 5.59 10.11 -13.23
C GLU A 243 4.05 10.16 -13.23
N PRO A 244 3.40 11.35 -13.15
CA PRO A 244 1.95 11.44 -13.00
C PRO A 244 1.16 10.68 -14.07
N ALA A 245 1.65 10.66 -15.31
CA ALA A 245 1.05 9.89 -16.40
C ALA A 245 1.10 8.37 -16.13
N ARG A 246 2.21 7.87 -15.60
CA ARG A 246 2.36 6.46 -15.22
C ARG A 246 1.43 6.10 -14.07
N VAL A 247 1.37 6.93 -13.02
CA VAL A 247 0.48 6.72 -11.88
C VAL A 247 -0.98 6.69 -12.34
N LEU A 248 -1.38 7.64 -13.20
CA LEU A 248 -2.74 7.66 -13.74
C LEU A 248 -3.05 6.43 -14.59
N LEU A 249 -2.10 5.96 -15.41
CA LEU A 249 -2.25 4.71 -16.15
C LEU A 249 -2.38 3.51 -15.21
N GLU A 250 -1.59 3.41 -14.14
CA GLU A 250 -1.70 2.34 -13.14
C GLU A 250 -3.08 2.35 -12.47
N LEU A 251 -3.62 3.53 -12.13
CA LEU A 251 -4.98 3.66 -11.58
C LEU A 251 -6.07 3.28 -12.60
N MET A 252 -5.98 3.77 -13.84
CA MET A 252 -6.96 3.46 -14.90
C MET A 252 -6.99 1.97 -15.27
N THR A 253 -5.87 1.28 -15.09
CA THR A 253 -5.71 -0.15 -15.42
C THR A 253 -6.02 -1.08 -14.25
N GLY A 254 -6.43 -0.55 -13.09
CA GLY A 254 -6.90 -1.35 -11.96
C GLY A 254 -8.07 -2.29 -12.32
N ALA A 255 -8.90 -1.90 -13.30
CA ALA A 255 -9.99 -2.74 -13.81
C ALA A 255 -9.49 -4.06 -14.44
N TRP A 256 -8.25 -4.09 -14.97
CA TRP A 256 -7.61 -5.30 -15.49
C TRP A 256 -7.15 -6.21 -14.36
N GLN A 257 -6.73 -5.64 -13.22
CA GLN A 257 -6.35 -6.40 -12.03
C GLN A 257 -7.56 -7.17 -11.49
N THR A 258 -8.72 -6.51 -11.35
CA THR A 258 -9.97 -7.15 -10.90
C THR A 258 -10.35 -8.33 -11.81
N GLN A 259 -10.31 -8.13 -13.12
CA GLN A 259 -10.63 -9.19 -14.09
C GLN A 259 -9.60 -10.32 -14.08
N ALA A 260 -8.30 -10.03 -14.01
CA ALA A 260 -7.26 -11.05 -13.93
C ALA A 260 -7.42 -11.94 -12.70
N ILE A 261 -7.73 -11.35 -11.54
CA ILE A 261 -7.99 -12.07 -10.29
C ILE A 261 -9.23 -12.96 -10.43
N SER A 262 -10.33 -12.40 -10.95
CA SER A 262 -11.58 -13.14 -11.15
C SER A 262 -11.40 -14.32 -12.11
N VAL A 263 -10.74 -14.11 -13.26
CA VAL A 263 -10.50 -15.17 -14.25
C VAL A 263 -9.58 -16.25 -13.69
N GLY A 264 -8.53 -15.89 -12.95
CA GLY A 264 -7.69 -16.88 -12.27
C GLY A 264 -8.48 -17.73 -11.26
N ALA A 265 -9.42 -17.11 -10.55
CA ALA A 265 -10.29 -17.75 -9.58
C ALA A 265 -11.39 -18.61 -10.23
N GLU A 266 -11.91 -18.19 -11.38
CA GLU A 266 -12.90 -18.93 -12.18
C GLU A 266 -12.28 -20.18 -12.80
N LEU A 267 -11.08 -20.05 -13.38
CA LEU A 267 -10.31 -21.17 -13.94
C LEU A 267 -9.83 -22.17 -12.87
N GLY A 268 -9.87 -21.81 -11.59
CA GLY A 268 -9.33 -22.66 -10.51
C GLY A 268 -7.80 -22.73 -10.52
N VAL A 269 -7.12 -21.69 -11.03
CA VAL A 269 -5.64 -21.60 -11.04
C VAL A 269 -5.07 -21.74 -9.64
N PHE A 270 -5.71 -21.09 -8.66
CA PHE A 270 -5.23 -21.10 -7.28
C PHE A 270 -5.36 -22.48 -6.64
N ASP A 271 -6.47 -23.17 -6.88
CA ASP A 271 -6.67 -24.56 -6.43
C ASP A 271 -5.67 -25.51 -7.09
N ALA A 272 -5.41 -25.34 -8.39
CA ALA A 272 -4.50 -26.18 -9.17
C ALA A 272 -3.00 -25.97 -8.86
N LEU A 273 -2.63 -24.90 -8.15
CA LEU A 273 -1.28 -24.61 -7.65
C LEU A 273 -1.12 -24.91 -6.15
N SER A 274 -2.18 -25.39 -5.49
CA SER A 274 -2.13 -25.78 -4.07
C SER A 274 -1.12 -26.91 -3.82
N PRO A 275 -0.54 -27.01 -2.61
CA PRO A 275 0.30 -28.15 -2.23
C PRO A 275 -0.38 -29.50 -2.46
N ASP A 276 -1.68 -29.59 -2.21
CA ASP A 276 -2.49 -30.81 -2.37
C ASP A 276 -2.67 -31.20 -3.85
N ALA A 277 -2.62 -30.23 -4.76
CA ALA A 277 -2.65 -30.44 -6.21
C ALA A 277 -1.24 -30.67 -6.82
N GLY A 278 -0.20 -30.81 -5.99
CA GLY A 278 1.19 -31.01 -6.43
C GLY A 278 2.05 -29.75 -6.40
N GLY A 279 1.49 -28.60 -6.01
CA GLY A 279 2.22 -27.35 -5.79
C GLY A 279 2.71 -26.66 -7.07
N PRO A 280 3.92 -26.07 -7.04
CA PRO A 280 4.46 -25.32 -8.17
C PRO A 280 4.38 -26.07 -9.50
N SER A 281 3.89 -25.40 -10.55
CA SER A 281 3.61 -26.05 -11.83
C SER A 281 4.05 -25.21 -13.03
N ALA A 282 4.53 -25.90 -14.07
CA ALA A 282 4.79 -25.31 -15.38
C ALA A 282 3.48 -24.99 -16.11
N VAL A 283 3.49 -23.95 -16.95
CA VAL A 283 2.27 -23.46 -17.61
C VAL A 283 1.57 -24.53 -18.44
N ALA A 284 2.30 -25.33 -19.21
CA ALA A 284 1.69 -26.36 -20.06
C ALA A 284 0.84 -27.35 -19.25
N GLY A 285 1.40 -27.91 -18.17
CA GLY A 285 0.67 -28.85 -17.31
C GLY A 285 -0.44 -28.17 -16.49
N LEU A 286 -0.29 -26.89 -16.14
CA LEU A 286 -1.35 -26.14 -15.47
C LEU A 286 -2.52 -25.84 -16.42
N ALA A 287 -2.22 -25.45 -17.66
CA ALA A 287 -3.22 -25.15 -18.71
C ALA A 287 -4.13 -26.34 -18.98
N GLU A 288 -3.57 -27.55 -19.06
CA GLU A 288 -4.34 -28.79 -19.20
C GLU A 288 -5.29 -29.03 -18.02
N ARG A 289 -4.82 -28.81 -16.78
CA ARG A 289 -5.64 -29.03 -15.57
C ARG A 289 -6.79 -28.04 -15.42
N VAL A 290 -6.58 -26.78 -15.82
CA VAL A 290 -7.60 -25.73 -15.70
C VAL A 290 -8.40 -25.52 -16.99
N GLY A 291 -8.13 -26.29 -18.05
CA GLY A 291 -8.82 -26.18 -19.32
C GLY A 291 -8.59 -24.85 -20.06
N ALA A 292 -7.38 -24.29 -19.99
CA ALA A 292 -7.03 -23.02 -20.61
C ALA A 292 -6.07 -23.15 -21.81
N ASP A 293 -6.06 -22.16 -22.69
CA ASP A 293 -4.99 -21.99 -23.68
C ASP A 293 -3.66 -21.66 -22.98
N ALA A 294 -2.57 -22.31 -23.39
CA ALA A 294 -1.28 -22.18 -22.72
C ALA A 294 -0.66 -20.78 -22.86
N ASP A 295 -0.82 -20.09 -24.00
CA ASP A 295 -0.31 -18.72 -24.16
C ASP A 295 -1.15 -17.71 -23.37
N GLY A 296 -2.49 -17.84 -23.44
CA GLY A 296 -3.41 -17.04 -22.67
C GLY A 296 -3.14 -17.15 -21.16
N LEU A 297 -3.00 -18.38 -20.66
CA LEU A 297 -2.69 -18.63 -19.25
C LEU A 297 -1.32 -18.08 -18.86
N ARG A 298 -0.28 -18.26 -19.70
CA ARG A 298 1.07 -17.69 -19.45
C ARG A 298 1.02 -16.19 -19.20
N ARG A 299 0.28 -15.45 -20.02
CA ARG A 299 0.11 -13.99 -19.89
C ARG A 299 -0.61 -13.62 -18.60
N LEU A 300 -1.69 -14.35 -18.28
CA LEU A 300 -2.44 -14.16 -17.04
C LEU A 300 -1.57 -14.42 -15.81
N LEU A 301 -0.88 -15.55 -15.75
CA LEU A 301 -0.02 -15.91 -14.61
C LEU A 301 1.11 -14.90 -14.41
N ARG A 302 1.74 -14.45 -15.50
CA ARG A 302 2.75 -13.38 -15.42
C ARG A 302 2.17 -12.10 -14.81
N TYR A 303 0.96 -11.71 -15.19
CA TYR A 303 0.33 -10.53 -14.61
C TYR A 303 -0.03 -10.74 -13.14
N LEU A 304 -0.63 -11.89 -12.77
CA LEU A 304 -0.93 -12.25 -11.38
C LEU A 304 0.33 -12.29 -10.50
N SER A 305 1.48 -12.69 -11.05
CA SER A 305 2.78 -12.60 -10.36
C SER A 305 3.19 -11.15 -10.05
N THR A 306 2.95 -10.21 -10.97
CA THR A 306 3.22 -8.78 -10.68
C THR A 306 2.31 -8.19 -9.60
N LEU A 307 1.13 -8.79 -9.39
CA LEU A 307 0.20 -8.44 -8.31
C LEU A 307 0.55 -9.14 -6.98
N GLY A 308 1.59 -9.98 -6.96
CA GLY A 308 2.03 -10.69 -5.77
C GLY A 308 1.14 -11.89 -5.38
N LEU A 309 0.23 -12.33 -6.25
CA LEU A 309 -0.61 -13.50 -6.01
C LEU A 309 0.12 -14.81 -6.28
N LEU A 310 1.13 -14.75 -7.16
CA LEU A 310 1.95 -15.89 -7.57
C LEU A 310 3.44 -15.54 -7.53
N ILE A 311 4.28 -16.53 -7.25
CA ILE A 311 5.73 -16.46 -7.47
C ILE A 311 6.01 -17.05 -8.84
N GLY A 312 6.73 -16.33 -9.70
CA GLY A 312 7.09 -16.79 -11.04
C GLY A 312 7.17 -15.67 -12.08
N PRO A 313 7.59 -15.99 -13.31
CA PRO A 313 8.14 -17.30 -13.71
C PRO A 313 9.52 -17.58 -13.09
N TYR A 314 9.81 -18.84 -12.77
CA TYR A 314 11.15 -19.32 -12.38
C TYR A 314 11.43 -20.74 -12.90
N GLY A 315 12.59 -21.29 -12.56
CA GLY A 315 13.04 -22.62 -13.00
C GLY A 315 13.85 -22.59 -14.30
N PRO A 316 14.36 -23.74 -14.77
CA PRO A 316 15.27 -23.83 -15.92
C PRO A 316 14.70 -23.24 -17.20
N ASP A 317 13.39 -23.41 -17.41
CA ASP A 317 12.68 -22.94 -18.60
C ASP A 317 11.96 -21.60 -18.39
N GLY A 318 12.05 -21.02 -17.18
CA GLY A 318 11.35 -19.77 -16.85
C GLY A 318 9.85 -19.84 -17.06
N ASP A 319 9.22 -20.97 -16.68
CA ASP A 319 7.81 -21.26 -16.94
C ASP A 319 7.03 -21.82 -15.74
N THR A 320 7.68 -21.91 -14.58
CA THR A 320 7.05 -22.45 -13.37
C THR A 320 6.52 -21.33 -12.48
N TYR A 321 5.32 -21.56 -11.95
CA TYR A 321 4.62 -20.65 -11.03
C TYR A 321 4.20 -21.37 -9.75
N ALA A 322 4.11 -20.63 -8.65
CA ALA A 322 3.63 -21.10 -7.35
C ALA A 322 2.75 -20.07 -6.66
N LEU A 323 1.94 -20.50 -5.69
CA LEU A 323 1.14 -19.60 -4.85
C LEU A 323 2.02 -18.77 -3.91
N THR A 324 1.57 -17.55 -3.62
CA THR A 324 1.99 -16.80 -2.42
C THR A 324 0.94 -16.96 -1.32
N GLY A 325 1.23 -16.49 -0.11
CA GLY A 325 0.23 -16.39 0.95
C GLY A 325 -0.98 -15.49 0.59
N LEU A 326 -0.82 -14.54 -0.33
CA LEU A 326 -1.93 -13.75 -0.86
C LEU A 326 -2.79 -14.57 -1.84
N GLY A 327 -2.15 -15.36 -2.71
CA GLY A 327 -2.84 -16.27 -3.63
C GLY A 327 -3.63 -17.38 -2.94
N GLU A 328 -3.17 -17.85 -1.78
CA GLU A 328 -3.88 -18.87 -0.96
C GLU A 328 -5.30 -18.42 -0.56
N LEU A 329 -5.55 -17.10 -0.39
CA LEU A 329 -6.88 -16.57 -0.07
C LEU A 329 -7.91 -16.79 -1.20
N LEU A 330 -7.46 -17.13 -2.41
CA LEU A 330 -8.33 -17.37 -3.58
C LEU A 330 -8.56 -18.84 -3.88
N ARG A 331 -8.06 -19.76 -3.04
CA ARG A 331 -8.46 -21.17 -3.09
C ARG A 331 -9.89 -21.34 -2.61
N GLU A 332 -10.58 -22.34 -3.12
CA GLU A 332 -11.96 -22.66 -2.72
C GLU A 332 -12.06 -23.20 -1.30
N ASP A 333 -11.08 -24.02 -0.91
CA ASP A 333 -11.02 -24.74 0.36
C ASP A 333 -10.32 -23.96 1.47
N ALA A 334 -9.74 -22.79 1.15
CA ALA A 334 -9.07 -21.96 2.13
C ALA A 334 -10.04 -21.50 3.24
N PRO A 335 -9.63 -21.57 4.52
CA PRO A 335 -10.33 -20.90 5.60
C PRO A 335 -10.50 -19.42 5.27
N HIS A 336 -11.74 -18.93 5.30
CA HIS A 336 -12.09 -17.55 4.92
C HIS A 336 -11.76 -17.19 3.46
N SER A 337 -11.90 -18.14 2.53
CA SER A 337 -11.73 -17.93 1.10
C SER A 337 -12.40 -16.65 0.59
N MET A 338 -11.64 -15.85 -0.16
CA MET A 338 -12.08 -14.67 -0.89
C MET A 338 -12.42 -14.99 -2.36
N ARG A 339 -12.34 -16.26 -2.80
CA ARG A 339 -12.73 -16.68 -4.15
C ARG A 339 -14.14 -16.20 -4.54
N PRO A 340 -15.19 -16.33 -3.67
CA PRO A 340 -16.51 -15.83 -4.01
C PRO A 340 -16.54 -14.32 -4.28
N LEU A 341 -15.81 -13.52 -3.49
CA LEU A 341 -15.70 -12.07 -3.69
C LEU A 341 -15.00 -11.75 -5.01
N ALA A 342 -13.94 -12.46 -5.37
CA ALA A 342 -13.27 -12.28 -6.66
C ALA A 342 -14.24 -12.52 -7.83
N LEU A 343 -15.03 -13.59 -7.79
CA LEU A 343 -16.00 -13.93 -8.83
C LEU A 343 -17.10 -12.88 -8.95
N ILE A 344 -17.68 -12.40 -7.84
CA ILE A 344 -18.78 -11.43 -7.91
C ILE A 344 -18.28 -10.03 -8.32
N TYR A 345 -17.07 -9.65 -7.91
CA TYR A 345 -16.44 -8.36 -8.27
C TYR A 345 -15.88 -8.34 -9.69
N GLY A 346 -15.55 -9.50 -10.27
CA GLY A 346 -15.25 -9.63 -11.70
C GLY A 346 -16.47 -9.91 -12.57
N GLY A 347 -17.58 -10.34 -11.98
CA GLY A 347 -18.83 -10.67 -12.67
C GLY A 347 -19.87 -9.53 -12.63
N PRO A 348 -21.11 -9.79 -12.13
CA PRO A 348 -22.21 -8.83 -12.22
C PRO A 348 -21.92 -7.44 -11.66
N PHE A 349 -21.15 -7.31 -10.58
CA PHE A 349 -20.79 -6.00 -10.04
C PHE A 349 -19.78 -5.25 -10.91
N TYR A 350 -18.91 -5.96 -11.63
CA TYR A 350 -18.03 -5.33 -12.62
C TYR A 350 -18.83 -4.69 -13.76
N GLU A 351 -19.80 -5.44 -14.29
CA GLU A 351 -20.67 -4.97 -15.37
C GLU A 351 -21.47 -3.73 -14.99
N SER A 352 -22.03 -3.74 -13.78
CA SER A 352 -22.73 -2.59 -13.21
C SER A 352 -21.82 -1.38 -13.07
N PHE A 353 -20.59 -1.54 -12.56
CA PHE A 353 -19.61 -0.46 -12.50
C PHE A 353 -19.22 0.07 -13.89
N GLY A 354 -19.29 -0.75 -14.94
CA GLY A 354 -19.21 -0.32 -16.33
C GLY A 354 -20.31 0.68 -16.75
N ARG A 355 -21.38 0.80 -15.96
CA ARG A 355 -22.49 1.77 -16.12
C ARG A 355 -22.45 2.92 -15.11
N LEU A 356 -21.35 3.12 -14.40
CA LEU A 356 -21.23 4.17 -13.39
C LEU A 356 -21.60 5.58 -13.90
N LEU A 357 -21.34 5.89 -15.17
CA LEU A 357 -21.75 7.15 -15.79
C LEU A 357 -23.27 7.41 -15.69
N TYR A 358 -24.08 6.37 -15.88
CA TYR A 358 -25.54 6.46 -15.72
C TYR A 358 -25.89 6.76 -14.27
N ALA A 359 -25.30 6.03 -13.33
CA ALA A 359 -25.58 6.21 -11.90
C ALA A 359 -25.23 7.61 -11.43
N VAL A 360 -24.06 8.14 -11.82
CA VAL A 360 -23.64 9.50 -11.47
C VAL A 360 -24.53 10.57 -12.12
N ARG A 361 -24.96 10.38 -13.38
CA ARG A 361 -25.82 11.36 -14.07
C ARG A 361 -27.24 11.41 -13.53
N THR A 362 -27.75 10.30 -13.02
CA THR A 362 -29.17 10.16 -12.66
C THR A 362 -29.41 10.04 -11.16
N GLY A 363 -28.38 9.72 -10.38
CA GLY A 363 -28.49 9.34 -8.99
C GLY A 363 -29.18 7.99 -8.76
N ARG A 364 -29.32 7.14 -9.79
CA ARG A 364 -30.06 5.87 -9.74
C ARG A 364 -29.13 4.66 -9.84
N ASP A 365 -29.60 3.52 -9.33
CA ASP A 365 -28.93 2.22 -9.36
C ASP A 365 -28.57 1.79 -10.80
N ALA A 366 -27.27 1.55 -11.05
CA ALA A 366 -26.75 1.10 -12.34
C ALA A 366 -26.97 -0.40 -12.56
N PHE A 367 -26.98 -1.20 -11.50
CA PHE A 367 -27.26 -2.63 -11.58
C PHE A 367 -28.69 -2.88 -12.05
N LEU A 368 -29.67 -2.20 -11.42
CA LEU A 368 -31.07 -2.23 -11.87
C LEU A 368 -31.21 -1.80 -13.33
N HIS A 369 -30.48 -0.75 -13.73
CA HIS A 369 -30.52 -0.27 -15.10
C HIS A 369 -29.96 -1.28 -16.12
N HIS A 370 -28.87 -1.96 -15.77
CA HIS A 370 -28.19 -2.91 -16.66
C HIS A 370 -28.88 -4.28 -16.72
N PHE A 371 -29.28 -4.83 -15.58
CA PHE A 371 -29.87 -6.17 -15.47
C PHE A 371 -31.41 -6.18 -15.45
N GLY A 372 -32.05 -5.01 -15.37
CA GLY A 372 -33.51 -4.89 -15.33
C GLY A 372 -34.17 -5.27 -14.00
N ALA A 373 -33.37 -5.70 -13.01
CA ALA A 373 -33.81 -6.02 -11.66
C ALA A 373 -32.71 -5.66 -10.65
N HIS A 374 -33.08 -5.41 -9.39
CA HIS A 374 -32.10 -5.25 -8.31
C HIS A 374 -31.34 -6.56 -8.06
N HIS A 375 -30.16 -6.46 -7.44
CA HIS A 375 -29.23 -7.57 -7.29
C HIS A 375 -29.83 -8.81 -6.59
N PHE A 376 -30.62 -8.65 -5.51
CA PHE A 376 -31.26 -9.77 -4.83
C PHE A 376 -32.22 -10.58 -5.75
N PRO A 377 -33.25 -9.97 -6.38
CA PRO A 377 -34.09 -10.69 -7.35
C PRO A 377 -33.30 -11.27 -8.52
N TYR A 378 -32.25 -10.59 -8.98
CA TYR A 378 -31.42 -11.07 -10.07
C TYR A 378 -30.65 -12.35 -9.67
N PHE A 379 -29.98 -12.36 -8.52
CA PHE A 379 -29.24 -13.54 -8.05
C PHE A 379 -30.17 -14.72 -7.76
N ALA A 380 -31.34 -14.49 -7.15
CA ALA A 380 -32.32 -15.55 -6.92
C ALA A 380 -32.82 -16.21 -8.22
N GLN A 381 -32.84 -15.47 -9.34
CA GLN A 381 -33.16 -16.00 -10.67
C GLN A 381 -31.97 -16.64 -11.38
N ASN A 382 -30.75 -16.49 -10.84
CA ASN A 382 -29.49 -17.00 -11.36
C ASN A 382 -28.75 -17.82 -10.28
N PRO A 383 -29.15 -19.08 -10.03
CA PRO A 383 -28.70 -19.85 -8.86
C PRO A 383 -27.17 -19.97 -8.65
N PRO A 384 -26.31 -20.02 -9.69
CA PRO A 384 -24.87 -19.97 -9.49
C PRO A 384 -24.41 -18.67 -8.80
N TRP A 385 -25.00 -17.54 -9.18
CA TRP A 385 -24.68 -16.24 -8.57
C TRP A 385 -25.28 -16.08 -7.18
N ASP A 386 -26.44 -16.69 -6.91
CA ASP A 386 -27.02 -16.75 -5.56
C ASP A 386 -26.04 -17.39 -4.57
N THR A 387 -25.48 -18.55 -4.95
CA THR A 387 -24.49 -19.26 -4.12
C THR A 387 -23.21 -18.44 -3.93
N VAL A 388 -22.70 -17.82 -5.00
CA VAL A 388 -21.50 -16.97 -4.94
C VAL A 388 -21.74 -15.75 -4.06
N PHE A 389 -22.89 -15.10 -4.16
CA PHE A 389 -23.26 -13.95 -3.33
C PHE A 389 -23.35 -14.34 -1.86
N ASP A 390 -24.02 -15.44 -1.54
CA ASP A 390 -24.14 -15.96 -0.18
C ASP A 390 -22.79 -16.30 0.45
N ARG A 391 -21.87 -16.88 -0.32
CA ARG A 391 -20.49 -17.15 0.14
C ARG A 391 -19.68 -15.86 0.26
N SER A 392 -19.89 -14.88 -0.63
CA SER A 392 -19.21 -13.58 -0.57
C SER A 392 -19.59 -12.80 0.68
N MET A 393 -20.85 -12.87 1.09
CA MET A 393 -21.31 -12.24 2.33
C MET A 393 -20.66 -12.85 3.57
N GLN A 394 -20.27 -14.13 3.53
CA GLN A 394 -19.54 -14.80 4.63
C GLN A 394 -18.10 -14.33 4.75
N ALA A 395 -17.45 -13.91 3.66
CA ALA A 395 -16.09 -13.36 3.72
C ALA A 395 -16.02 -12.04 4.53
N SER A 396 -17.16 -11.35 4.71
CA SER A 396 -17.27 -10.18 5.58
C SER A 396 -17.61 -10.50 7.05
N SER A 397 -17.81 -11.78 7.39
CA SER A 397 -18.14 -12.27 8.74
C SER A 397 -17.18 -11.80 9.85
N PRO A 398 -15.84 -11.67 9.62
CA PRO A 398 -14.94 -11.16 10.66
C PRO A 398 -15.28 -9.77 11.21
N MET A 399 -16.03 -8.94 10.45
CA MET A 399 -16.55 -7.65 10.93
C MET A 399 -17.39 -7.80 12.20
N PHE A 400 -18.08 -8.94 12.38
CA PHE A 400 -18.97 -9.19 13.50
C PHE A 400 -18.27 -9.71 14.76
N GLY A 401 -16.99 -10.06 14.69
CA GLY A 401 -16.27 -10.71 15.78
C GLY A 401 -16.38 -10.02 17.15
N PRO A 402 -16.32 -8.67 17.25
CA PRO A 402 -16.50 -7.98 18.53
C PRO A 402 -17.95 -7.86 19.01
N VAL A 403 -18.94 -8.04 18.14
CA VAL A 403 -20.36 -7.76 18.43
C VAL A 403 -20.90 -8.59 19.61
N PRO A 404 -20.63 -9.90 19.73
CA PRO A 404 -21.15 -10.68 20.84
C PRO A 404 -20.75 -10.14 22.22
N ALA A 405 -19.55 -9.58 22.37
CA ALA A 405 -19.09 -9.00 23.63
C ALA A 405 -19.81 -7.69 23.99
N VAL A 406 -20.31 -6.96 22.98
CA VAL A 406 -21.14 -5.76 23.20
C VAL A 406 -22.56 -6.14 23.65
N VAL A 407 -23.05 -7.28 23.16
CA VAL A 407 -24.41 -7.79 23.41
C VAL A 407 -24.52 -8.58 24.72
N ASP A 408 -23.56 -9.43 25.05
CA ASP A 408 -23.58 -10.25 26.27
C ASP A 408 -23.26 -9.42 27.52
N ARG A 409 -24.31 -8.83 28.09
CA ARG A 409 -24.24 -7.99 29.29
C ARG A 409 -25.44 -8.23 30.21
N PRO A 410 -25.32 -7.91 31.51
CA PRO A 410 -26.43 -8.05 32.45
C PRO A 410 -27.69 -7.31 31.98
N GLY A 411 -28.85 -7.96 32.09
CA GLY A 411 -30.15 -7.40 31.70
C GLY A 411 -30.48 -7.54 30.22
N VAL A 412 -29.70 -8.31 29.45
CA VAL A 412 -30.03 -8.71 28.08
C VAL A 412 -30.23 -10.22 28.04
N ASP A 413 -31.43 -10.65 27.68
CA ASP A 413 -31.80 -12.07 27.54
C ASP A 413 -32.23 -12.40 26.10
N VAL A 414 -32.86 -11.44 25.40
CA VAL A 414 -33.40 -11.61 24.05
C VAL A 414 -32.82 -10.58 23.08
N VAL A 415 -32.21 -11.09 22.00
CA VAL A 415 -31.68 -10.29 20.89
C VAL A 415 -32.57 -10.47 19.68
N VAL A 416 -33.01 -9.36 19.08
CA VAL A 416 -33.82 -9.34 17.85
C VAL A 416 -32.94 -8.86 16.70
N ASP A 417 -32.71 -9.71 15.71
CA ASP A 417 -32.00 -9.37 14.48
C ASP A 417 -33.00 -9.07 13.37
N VAL A 418 -33.11 -7.80 12.99
CA VAL A 418 -34.09 -7.27 12.05
C VAL A 418 -33.45 -7.24 10.66
N ALA A 419 -34.01 -8.00 9.72
CA ALA A 419 -33.38 -8.28 8.42
C ALA A 419 -32.01 -8.96 8.59
N GLY A 420 -31.95 -9.97 9.46
CA GLY A 420 -30.71 -10.67 9.84
C GLY A 420 -30.07 -11.53 8.74
N GLY A 421 -30.60 -11.47 7.51
CA GLY A 421 -30.08 -12.22 6.37
C GLY A 421 -29.94 -13.71 6.65
N ASN A 422 -28.79 -14.27 6.27
CA ASN A 422 -28.49 -15.69 6.43
C ASN A 422 -28.12 -16.10 7.87
N GLY A 423 -28.35 -15.24 8.87
CA GLY A 423 -28.20 -15.55 10.30
C GLY A 423 -26.76 -15.62 10.81
N GLU A 424 -25.76 -15.19 10.04
CA GLU A 424 -24.35 -15.23 10.45
C GLU A 424 -24.08 -14.45 11.75
N LEU A 425 -24.59 -13.23 11.86
CA LEU A 425 -24.42 -12.42 13.05
C LEU A 425 -25.10 -13.06 14.28
N MET A 426 -26.37 -13.48 14.12
CA MET A 426 -27.11 -14.18 15.18
C MET A 426 -26.39 -15.46 15.63
N ALA A 427 -25.83 -16.25 14.70
CA ALA A 427 -25.09 -17.46 15.03
C ALA A 427 -23.86 -17.17 15.91
N GLN A 428 -23.11 -16.10 15.60
CA GLN A 428 -21.97 -15.67 16.42
C GLN A 428 -22.39 -15.17 17.80
N ILE A 429 -23.45 -14.36 17.88
CA ILE A 429 -23.98 -13.84 19.14
C ILE A 429 -24.38 -15.01 20.05
N LEU A 430 -25.22 -15.93 19.55
CA LEU A 430 -25.69 -17.06 20.35
C LEU A 430 -24.57 -18.04 20.68
N GLY A 431 -23.61 -18.25 19.77
CA GLY A 431 -22.47 -19.14 19.98
C GLY A 431 -21.55 -18.66 21.10
N ALA A 432 -21.29 -17.36 21.17
CA ALA A 432 -20.44 -16.78 22.20
C ALA A 432 -21.16 -16.55 23.55
N ALA A 433 -22.49 -16.39 23.53
CA ALA A 433 -23.30 -16.11 24.72
C ALA A 433 -24.39 -17.18 24.93
N PRO A 434 -24.10 -18.27 25.67
CA PRO A 434 -25.02 -19.40 25.85
C PRO A 434 -26.34 -19.05 26.53
N ARG A 435 -26.39 -17.94 27.28
CA ARG A 435 -27.58 -17.49 28.02
C ARG A 435 -28.63 -16.83 27.11
N LEU A 436 -28.18 -16.25 26.00
CA LEU A 436 -29.03 -15.42 25.15
C LEU A 436 -29.96 -16.28 24.30
N ARG A 437 -31.12 -15.71 24.02
CA ARG A 437 -32.09 -16.17 23.02
C ARG A 437 -32.15 -15.19 21.87
N GLY A 438 -32.37 -15.71 20.67
CA GLY A 438 -32.47 -14.93 19.44
C GLY A 438 -33.89 -14.89 18.90
N VAL A 439 -34.25 -13.79 18.25
CA VAL A 439 -35.36 -13.69 17.30
C VAL A 439 -34.79 -13.16 15.99
N LEU A 440 -34.93 -13.90 14.90
CA LEU A 440 -34.45 -13.47 13.58
C LEU A 440 -35.67 -13.22 12.68
N LEU A 441 -35.83 -11.98 12.22
CA LEU A 441 -36.86 -11.58 11.27
C LEU A 441 -36.26 -11.45 9.86
N GLU A 442 -36.78 -12.22 8.92
CA GLU A 442 -36.41 -12.13 7.49
C GLU A 442 -37.56 -12.57 6.58
N ARG A 443 -37.37 -12.42 5.26
CA ARG A 443 -38.27 -12.95 4.23
C ARG A 443 -38.21 -14.48 4.21
N GLU A 444 -39.29 -15.10 3.77
CA GLU A 444 -39.49 -16.57 3.84
C GLU A 444 -38.33 -17.37 3.24
N HIS A 445 -37.88 -16.99 2.04
CA HIS A 445 -36.80 -17.68 1.34
C HIS A 445 -35.43 -17.52 2.03
N VAL A 446 -35.21 -16.45 2.80
CA VAL A 446 -33.94 -16.19 3.52
C VAL A 446 -33.91 -16.89 4.88
N VAL A 447 -35.06 -16.96 5.56
CA VAL A 447 -35.19 -17.63 6.86
C VAL A 447 -34.74 -19.10 6.81
N ALA A 448 -34.97 -19.80 5.69
CA ALA A 448 -34.50 -21.17 5.50
C ALA A 448 -32.97 -21.29 5.56
N ALA A 449 -32.24 -20.36 4.91
CA ALA A 449 -30.79 -20.31 4.94
C ALA A 449 -30.25 -19.98 6.34
N ALA A 450 -30.91 -19.04 7.04
CA ALA A 450 -30.60 -18.70 8.42
C ALA A 450 -30.75 -19.91 9.37
N ARG A 451 -31.86 -20.64 9.26
CA ARG A 451 -32.10 -21.86 10.05
C ARG A 451 -30.99 -22.88 9.87
N SER A 452 -30.65 -23.22 8.62
CA SER A 452 -29.58 -24.18 8.33
C SER A 452 -28.23 -23.74 8.90
N ARG A 453 -27.93 -22.44 8.88
CA ARG A 453 -26.70 -21.91 9.48
C ARG A 453 -26.68 -22.07 10.99
N LEU A 454 -27.74 -21.68 11.68
CA LEU A 454 -27.80 -21.82 13.14
C LEU A 454 -27.86 -23.29 13.59
N GLU A 455 -28.41 -24.20 12.78
CA GLU A 455 -28.36 -25.65 13.03
C GLU A 455 -26.91 -26.15 12.97
N ARG A 456 -26.14 -25.76 11.95
CA ARG A 456 -24.72 -26.08 11.85
C ARG A 456 -23.89 -25.49 12.99
N ALA A 457 -24.28 -24.34 13.50
CA ALA A 457 -23.65 -23.70 14.66
C ALA A 457 -24.10 -24.28 16.02
N GLY A 458 -25.12 -25.16 16.05
CA GLY A 458 -25.65 -25.72 17.28
C GLY A 458 -26.42 -24.72 18.15
N THR A 459 -27.01 -23.68 17.55
CA THR A 459 -27.70 -22.58 18.27
C THR A 459 -29.16 -22.37 17.84
N ALA A 460 -29.66 -23.17 16.90
CA ALA A 460 -31.00 -23.02 16.34
C ALA A 460 -32.13 -23.20 17.37
N ASP A 461 -31.93 -24.02 18.40
CA ASP A 461 -32.89 -24.25 19.49
C ASP A 461 -33.15 -23.01 20.36
N ARG A 462 -32.20 -22.07 20.36
CA ARG A 462 -32.29 -20.79 21.08
C ARG A 462 -32.75 -19.64 20.18
N CYS A 463 -33.03 -19.87 18.90
CA CYS A 463 -33.46 -18.86 17.97
C CYS A 463 -34.91 -19.09 17.50
N THR A 464 -35.74 -18.07 17.63
CA THR A 464 -37.08 -18.03 17.02
C THR A 464 -36.98 -17.37 15.65
N PHE A 465 -37.41 -18.08 14.62
CA PHE A 465 -37.38 -17.59 13.24
C PHE A 465 -38.76 -17.02 12.87
N LEU A 466 -38.79 -15.74 12.51
CA LEU A 466 -40.01 -15.05 12.08
C LEU A 466 -39.89 -14.68 10.61
N THR A 467 -40.93 -15.04 9.85
CA THR A 467 -41.06 -14.65 8.45
C THR A 467 -41.89 -13.37 8.37
N GLY A 468 -41.36 -12.33 7.74
CA GLY A 468 -42.10 -11.08 7.58
C GLY A 468 -41.35 -9.98 6.83
N ASP A 469 -42.02 -8.84 6.71
CA ASP A 469 -41.50 -7.63 6.11
C ASP A 469 -41.25 -6.61 7.23
N PHE A 470 -39.98 -6.34 7.52
CA PHE A 470 -39.57 -5.40 8.58
C PHE A 470 -40.00 -3.96 8.29
N THR A 471 -40.29 -3.62 7.02
CA THR A 471 -40.86 -2.32 6.63
C THR A 471 -42.36 -2.22 6.95
N ARG A 472 -42.98 -3.30 7.43
CA ARG A 472 -44.36 -3.31 7.92
C ARG A 472 -44.45 -3.50 9.43
N SER A 473 -43.70 -4.45 9.97
CA SER A 473 -43.73 -4.77 11.40
C SER A 473 -42.41 -5.36 11.88
N VAL A 474 -42.01 -4.96 13.08
CA VAL A 474 -40.86 -5.50 13.81
C VAL A 474 -41.38 -6.21 15.07
N PRO A 475 -40.89 -7.41 15.43
CA PRO A 475 -41.36 -8.11 16.63
C PRO A 475 -41.00 -7.35 17.92
N GLY A 476 -41.94 -7.29 18.86
CA GLY A 476 -41.71 -6.70 20.18
C GLY A 476 -41.02 -7.67 21.16
N GLY A 477 -40.70 -7.17 22.36
CA GLY A 477 -40.25 -7.99 23.49
C GLY A 477 -38.76 -8.37 23.50
N GLY A 478 -37.93 -7.75 22.66
CA GLY A 478 -36.47 -7.87 22.73
C GLY A 478 -35.82 -6.86 23.67
N ASP A 479 -34.66 -7.21 24.23
CA ASP A 479 -33.84 -6.29 25.03
C ASP A 479 -32.85 -5.52 24.15
N VAL A 480 -32.37 -6.17 23.08
CA VAL A 480 -31.47 -5.58 22.09
C VAL A 480 -32.02 -5.85 20.69
N TYR A 481 -32.11 -4.81 19.87
CA TYR A 481 -32.47 -4.88 18.46
C TYR A 481 -31.25 -4.57 17.61
N VAL A 482 -31.05 -5.33 16.54
CA VAL A 482 -29.91 -5.16 15.65
C VAL A 482 -30.39 -4.89 14.23
N LEU A 483 -29.83 -3.84 13.63
CA LEU A 483 -29.91 -3.54 12.21
C LEU A 483 -28.48 -3.58 11.66
N SER A 484 -28.11 -4.66 10.98
CA SER A 484 -26.75 -4.84 10.46
C SER A 484 -26.72 -4.78 8.95
N ARG A 485 -26.04 -3.76 8.39
CA ARG A 485 -25.97 -3.52 6.94
C ARG A 485 -27.36 -3.49 6.31
N VAL A 486 -28.23 -2.68 6.91
CA VAL A 486 -29.64 -2.54 6.49
C VAL A 486 -29.88 -1.11 6.03
N LEU A 487 -29.54 -0.12 6.85
CA LEU A 487 -29.88 1.27 6.58
C LEU A 487 -29.09 1.85 5.41
N HIS A 488 -27.91 1.29 5.11
CA HIS A 488 -27.13 1.72 3.96
C HIS A 488 -27.79 1.40 2.61
N ASP A 489 -28.76 0.49 2.55
CA ASP A 489 -29.48 0.13 1.32
C ASP A 489 -30.55 1.16 0.93
N TRP A 490 -30.92 2.04 1.87
CA TRP A 490 -32.11 2.88 1.77
C TRP A 490 -31.79 4.37 1.72
N ASP A 491 -32.72 5.15 1.16
CA ASP A 491 -32.71 6.60 1.31
C ASP A 491 -33.09 7.03 2.74
N ASP A 492 -32.92 8.33 3.04
CA ASP A 492 -33.15 8.84 4.39
C ASP A 492 -34.61 8.72 4.84
N ALA A 493 -35.57 8.90 3.92
CA ALA A 493 -36.99 8.78 4.25
C ALA A 493 -37.33 7.35 4.66
N ARG A 494 -36.81 6.35 3.93
CA ARG A 494 -36.96 4.93 4.25
C ARG A 494 -36.20 4.52 5.50
N CYS A 495 -35.01 5.06 5.74
CA CYS A 495 -34.29 4.86 6.99
C CYS A 495 -35.10 5.33 8.21
N LEU A 496 -35.67 6.54 8.15
CA LEU A 496 -36.51 7.09 9.22
C LEU A 496 -37.74 6.20 9.46
N ASP A 497 -38.37 5.75 8.38
CA ASP A 497 -39.49 4.83 8.41
C ASP A 497 -39.15 3.52 9.13
N ILE A 498 -38.00 2.91 8.82
CA ILE A 498 -37.52 1.67 9.46
C ILE A 498 -37.22 1.93 10.94
N LEU A 499 -36.48 2.99 11.25
CA LEU A 499 -36.10 3.34 12.61
C LEU A 499 -37.33 3.61 13.49
N ARG A 500 -38.34 4.35 13.00
CA ARG A 500 -39.59 4.60 13.74
C ARG A 500 -40.34 3.31 14.06
N ARG A 501 -40.39 2.36 13.12
CA ARG A 501 -41.01 1.04 13.36
C ARG A 501 -40.27 0.25 14.42
N CYS A 502 -38.94 0.30 14.45
CA CYS A 502 -38.16 -0.25 15.55
C CYS A 502 -38.55 0.44 16.86
N ALA A 503 -38.60 1.78 16.90
CA ALA A 503 -38.95 2.54 18.10
C ALA A 503 -40.33 2.18 18.67
N ASP A 504 -41.31 1.93 17.78
CA ASP A 504 -42.67 1.54 18.14
C ASP A 504 -42.75 0.11 18.70
N ALA A 505 -41.95 -0.81 18.17
CA ALA A 505 -41.92 -2.21 18.62
C ALA A 505 -41.07 -2.44 19.88
N MET A 506 -40.05 -1.61 20.08
CA MET A 506 -39.08 -1.73 21.16
C MET A 506 -39.67 -1.38 22.53
N PRO A 507 -39.49 -2.24 23.55
CA PRO A 507 -39.67 -1.83 24.94
C PRO A 507 -38.81 -0.60 25.30
N ALA A 508 -39.25 0.17 26.30
CA ALA A 508 -38.64 1.47 26.62
C ALA A 508 -37.15 1.36 27.04
N GLU A 509 -36.77 0.27 27.71
CA GLU A 509 -35.41 0.03 28.19
C GLU A 509 -34.51 -0.67 27.16
N SER A 510 -35.06 -1.01 25.98
CA SER A 510 -34.33 -1.74 24.95
C SER A 510 -33.34 -0.84 24.21
N GLU A 511 -32.29 -1.47 23.68
CA GLU A 511 -31.25 -0.78 22.92
C GLU A 511 -31.30 -1.18 21.44
N LEU A 512 -31.06 -0.21 20.56
CA LEU A 512 -30.90 -0.43 19.12
C LEU A 512 -29.40 -0.38 18.79
N LEU A 513 -28.92 -1.43 18.12
CA LEU A 513 -27.57 -1.51 17.57
C LEU A 513 -27.66 -1.37 16.06
N VAL A 514 -26.99 -0.36 15.51
CA VAL A 514 -26.85 -0.15 14.07
C VAL A 514 -25.41 -0.48 13.68
N ILE A 515 -25.21 -1.47 12.82
CA ILE A 515 -23.88 -1.93 12.40
C ILE A 515 -23.70 -1.59 10.92
N GLU A 516 -22.87 -0.59 10.64
CA GLU A 516 -22.69 0.01 9.31
C GLU A 516 -21.25 0.46 9.08
N ARG A 517 -20.90 0.85 7.85
CA ARG A 517 -19.63 1.52 7.55
C ARG A 517 -19.85 3.04 7.60
N LEU A 518 -18.98 3.76 8.32
CA LEU A 518 -19.10 5.21 8.44
C LEU A 518 -18.21 5.92 7.44
N LEU A 519 -18.75 6.93 6.77
CA LEU A 519 -17.94 7.82 5.94
C LEU A 519 -17.01 8.70 6.81
N PRO A 520 -15.72 8.83 6.46
CA PRO A 520 -14.80 9.70 7.17
C PRO A 520 -15.13 11.17 6.91
N VAL A 521 -15.03 12.01 7.95
CA VAL A 521 -15.34 13.46 7.85
C VAL A 521 -14.17 14.25 7.25
N ASN A 522 -12.93 13.77 7.40
CA ASN A 522 -11.70 14.54 7.11
C ASN A 522 -10.95 14.07 5.85
N GLY A 523 -11.59 13.30 4.97
CA GLY A 523 -10.95 12.78 3.75
C GLY A 523 -9.80 11.80 4.00
N GLY A 524 -9.73 11.22 5.21
CA GLY A 524 -8.77 10.15 5.51
C GLY A 524 -9.02 8.89 4.67
N GLU A 525 -7.98 8.07 4.51
CA GLU A 525 -8.09 6.78 3.81
C GLU A 525 -9.14 5.89 4.51
N SER A 526 -10.18 5.50 3.78
CA SER A 526 -11.24 4.62 4.27
C SER A 526 -11.85 3.84 3.13
N LEU A 527 -12.10 2.54 3.33
CA LEU A 527 -12.81 1.71 2.36
C LEU A 527 -14.24 2.21 2.13
N ALA A 528 -14.84 2.89 3.12
CA ALA A 528 -16.21 3.39 3.06
C ALA A 528 -16.45 4.35 1.89
N VAL A 529 -15.43 5.11 1.46
CA VAL A 529 -15.57 6.06 0.33
C VAL A 529 -15.80 5.33 -0.99
N ALA A 530 -14.98 4.32 -1.28
CA ALA A 530 -15.14 3.48 -2.46
C ALA A 530 -16.42 2.63 -2.37
N TRP A 531 -16.74 2.14 -1.16
CA TRP A 531 -17.97 1.37 -0.93
C TRP A 531 -19.22 2.20 -1.12
N ASN A 532 -19.22 3.49 -0.78
CA ASN A 532 -20.35 4.36 -1.04
C ASN A 532 -20.65 4.48 -2.54
N LEU A 533 -19.61 4.49 -3.38
CA LEU A 533 -19.79 4.44 -4.84
C LEU A 533 -20.34 3.07 -5.29
N HIS A 534 -19.89 1.98 -4.67
CA HIS A 534 -20.46 0.65 -4.85
C HIS A 534 -21.95 0.61 -4.48
N MET A 535 -22.34 1.24 -3.36
CA MET A 535 -23.74 1.32 -2.92
C MET A 535 -24.60 2.05 -3.94
N LEU A 536 -24.15 3.21 -4.44
CA LEU A 536 -24.84 3.92 -5.52
C LEU A 536 -25.00 3.04 -6.77
N CYS A 537 -23.94 2.31 -7.14
CA CYS A 537 -23.89 1.57 -8.39
C CYS A 537 -24.70 0.26 -8.36
N ASN A 538 -24.68 -0.48 -7.24
CA ASN A 538 -25.17 -1.85 -7.16
C ASN A 538 -26.45 -2.05 -6.34
N VAL A 539 -26.81 -1.05 -5.54
CA VAL A 539 -27.93 -1.12 -4.59
C VAL A 539 -28.88 0.07 -4.74
N GLY A 540 -28.34 1.25 -5.08
CA GLY A 540 -29.05 2.52 -5.00
C GLY A 540 -29.04 3.15 -3.60
N GLY A 541 -28.30 2.52 -2.68
CA GLY A 541 -28.11 2.96 -1.29
C GLY A 541 -26.99 4.00 -1.12
N ARG A 542 -26.60 4.27 0.13
CA ARG A 542 -25.49 5.14 0.50
C ARG A 542 -24.92 4.82 1.88
N GLU A 543 -23.61 4.97 1.99
CA GLU A 543 -22.93 5.08 3.29
C GLU A 543 -23.12 6.49 3.85
N ARG A 544 -23.04 6.63 5.17
CA ARG A 544 -23.32 7.90 5.87
C ARG A 544 -22.25 8.21 6.90
N THR A 545 -22.09 9.49 7.23
CA THR A 545 -21.23 9.91 8.34
C THR A 545 -21.89 9.60 9.68
N LEU A 546 -21.09 9.60 10.75
CA LEU A 546 -21.62 9.46 12.11
C LEU A 546 -22.67 10.53 12.44
N ASP A 547 -22.42 11.77 12.06
CA ASP A 547 -23.32 12.89 12.34
C ASP A 547 -24.66 12.74 11.60
N HIS A 548 -24.63 12.19 10.38
CA HIS A 548 -25.85 11.88 9.62
C HIS A 548 -26.66 10.78 10.30
N TYR A 549 -26.03 9.67 10.72
CA TYR A 549 -26.71 8.64 11.50
C TYR A 549 -27.27 9.19 12.83
N ARG A 550 -26.53 10.06 13.53
CA ARG A 550 -27.01 10.72 14.73
C ARG A 550 -28.27 11.54 14.46
N GLY A 551 -28.33 12.25 13.34
CA GLY A 551 -29.52 12.98 12.89
C GLY A 551 -30.71 12.08 12.62
N LEU A 552 -30.53 10.99 11.86
CA LEU A 552 -31.59 10.02 11.55
C LEU A 552 -32.13 9.35 12.83
N LEU A 553 -31.25 8.94 13.73
CA LEU A 553 -31.62 8.36 15.02
C LEU A 553 -32.43 9.36 15.86
N ALA A 554 -31.95 10.60 15.98
CA ALA A 554 -32.61 11.65 16.76
C ALA A 554 -34.02 11.97 16.23
N GLU A 555 -34.19 12.05 14.91
CA GLU A 555 -35.49 12.30 14.28
C GLU A 555 -36.45 11.10 14.41
N ALA A 556 -35.91 9.88 14.48
CA ALA A 556 -36.68 8.67 14.75
C ALA A 556 -36.95 8.44 16.26
N GLY A 557 -36.54 9.36 17.13
CA GLY A 557 -36.80 9.29 18.57
C GLY A 557 -35.78 8.45 19.35
N PHE A 558 -34.55 8.33 18.86
CA PHE A 558 -33.44 7.68 19.57
C PHE A 558 -32.34 8.69 19.94
N ASP A 559 -31.66 8.43 21.05
CA ASP A 559 -30.40 9.08 21.40
C ASP A 559 -29.25 8.10 21.14
N LEU A 560 -28.27 8.54 20.35
CA LEU A 560 -27.02 7.81 20.15
C LEU A 560 -26.20 7.90 21.44
N VAL A 561 -25.93 6.75 22.05
CA VAL A 561 -25.25 6.60 23.34
C VAL A 561 -23.75 6.41 23.17
N ASP A 562 -23.34 5.57 22.22
CA ASP A 562 -21.95 5.14 22.08
C ASP A 562 -21.65 4.61 20.67
N THR A 563 -20.37 4.54 20.32
CA THR A 563 -19.88 4.02 19.04
C THR A 563 -18.66 3.14 19.24
N VAL A 564 -18.71 1.92 18.72
CA VAL A 564 -17.63 0.93 18.83
C VAL A 564 -17.03 0.66 17.44
N PRO A 565 -15.73 0.83 17.22
CA PRO A 565 -15.09 0.45 15.96
C PRO A 565 -15.06 -1.07 15.81
N LEU A 566 -15.30 -1.56 14.58
CA LEU A 566 -15.25 -2.97 14.22
C LEU A 566 -14.16 -3.21 13.16
N PRO A 567 -13.71 -4.47 12.95
CA PRO A 567 -12.82 -4.82 11.85
C PRO A 567 -13.39 -4.40 10.49
N LEU A 568 -12.50 -4.29 9.49
CA LEU A 568 -12.85 -3.96 8.10
C LEU A 568 -13.58 -2.61 7.96
N ASP A 569 -13.23 -1.59 8.74
CA ASP A 569 -13.88 -0.25 8.77
C ASP A 569 -15.37 -0.28 9.15
N GLY A 570 -15.83 -1.36 9.80
CA GLY A 570 -17.18 -1.40 10.36
C GLY A 570 -17.30 -0.53 11.61
N SER A 571 -18.51 -0.14 11.96
CA SER A 571 -18.82 0.56 13.21
C SER A 571 -20.16 0.08 13.76
N LEU A 572 -20.23 -0.05 15.08
CA LEU A 572 -21.45 -0.34 15.82
C LEU A 572 -21.89 0.92 16.56
N LEU A 573 -23.08 1.40 16.25
CA LEU A 573 -23.73 2.53 16.87
C LEU A 573 -24.75 2.02 17.89
N ARG A 574 -24.64 2.46 19.15
CA ARG A 574 -25.56 2.08 20.23
C ARG A 574 -26.54 3.22 20.46
N ALA A 575 -27.83 2.95 20.32
CA ALA A 575 -28.88 3.96 20.46
C ALA A 575 -29.98 3.49 21.42
N ARG A 576 -30.59 4.42 22.15
CA ARG A 576 -31.71 4.14 23.06
C ARG A 576 -32.88 5.04 22.75
N ARG A 577 -34.10 4.57 23.02
CA ARG A 577 -35.28 5.40 22.79
C ARG A 577 -35.24 6.62 23.70
N ARG A 578 -35.48 7.80 23.13
CA ARG A 578 -35.56 9.05 23.88
C ARG A 578 -36.76 8.96 24.83
N SER A 579 -36.53 9.25 26.11
CA SER A 579 -37.61 9.29 27.10
C SER A 579 -38.59 10.42 26.77
N THR A 580 -39.89 10.10 26.73
CA THR A 580 -40.96 11.07 26.51
C THR A 580 -41.04 12.15 27.59
N ALA A 581 -40.38 11.97 28.74
CA ALA A 581 -40.31 12.96 29.82
C ALA A 581 -39.46 14.21 29.46
N ALA A 582 -38.51 14.08 28.52
CA ALA A 582 -37.62 15.19 28.13
C ALA A 582 -38.23 16.12 27.05
N ALA A 583 -39.27 15.67 26.34
CA ALA A 583 -39.87 16.43 25.23
C ALA A 583 -40.77 17.60 25.69
N ALA A 584 -41.10 17.69 26.99
CA ALA A 584 -41.95 18.74 27.55
C ALA A 584 -41.20 20.03 27.95
N ALA A 585 -39.87 20.08 27.80
CA ALA A 585 -39.03 21.19 28.23
C ALA A 585 -38.37 21.92 27.06
N LEU A 586 -39.16 22.49 26.16
CA LEU A 586 -38.71 23.60 25.31
C LEU A 586 -39.43 24.87 25.78
N PRO A 587 -38.72 25.88 26.32
CA PRO A 587 -39.32 27.17 26.60
C PRO A 587 -39.73 27.82 25.27
N ALA A 588 -40.95 28.36 25.23
CA ALA A 588 -41.40 29.17 24.11
C ALA A 588 -40.41 30.34 23.87
N PRO A 589 -40.08 30.68 22.61
CA PRO A 589 -39.17 31.78 22.32
C PRO A 589 -39.81 33.09 22.80
N SER A 590 -39.11 33.82 23.67
CA SER A 590 -39.50 35.16 24.09
C SER A 590 -39.50 36.09 22.88
N ARG A 591 -40.64 36.74 22.65
CA ARG A 591 -40.72 37.87 21.74
C ARG A 591 -40.02 39.07 22.37
N SER A 592 -39.15 39.69 21.57
CA SER A 592 -38.70 41.09 21.56
C SER A 592 -38.09 41.69 22.84
N GLU A 593 -36.87 42.23 22.71
CA GLU A 593 -36.66 43.68 22.85
C GLU A 593 -35.35 44.12 22.15
N HIS A 594 -35.48 45.22 21.41
CA HIS A 594 -34.59 46.02 20.56
C HIS A 594 -33.05 45.93 20.67
N ALA A 595 -32.38 45.86 19.51
CA ALA A 595 -31.57 46.93 18.91
C ALA A 595 -31.37 46.68 17.40
#